data_AF-A0A4R0QX71-F1
#
_entry.id   AF-A0A4R0QX71-F1
#
_cell.length_a   1.000
_cell.length_b   1.000
_cell.length_c   1.000
_cell.angle_alpha   90.00
_cell.angle_beta   90.00
_cell.angle_gamma   90.00
#
_symmetry.space_group_name_H-M   'P 1'
#
loop_
_entity.id
_entity.type
_entity.pdbx_description
1 polymer ?
#
loop_
_entity_poly.entity_id
_entity_poly.type
_entity_poly.pdbx_seq_one_letter_code
_entity_poly.pdbx_strand_id
1 'polypeptide(L)'
;MRLVFPSDLLTTTELDLDVLWRMGLSVVCGVAVGFNRSHSGRHHPHRMRVHVLVGLSACLLVLAAGAEVDSRSRAIQGVATGVGFLGAGEILQEPSSRKRGEPAQVRGLTSAASIWFTAALGVTVATSRPSVAAIALILALVVLTFAGRNGRDQNNTR
;
A
#
# COMPACT_ATOMS: atom_id res chain seq x y z
N MET A 1 39.02 -13.09 -23.26
CA MET A 1 39.06 -12.27 -22.03
C MET A 1 38.54 -10.89 -22.39
N ARG A 2 37.22 -10.65 -22.29
CA ARG A 2 36.63 -9.33 -22.58
C ARG A 2 36.93 -8.43 -21.39
N LEU A 3 37.58 -7.30 -21.64
CA LEU A 3 37.73 -6.23 -20.66
C LEU A 3 36.33 -5.73 -20.30
N VAL A 4 35.90 -5.96 -19.06
CA VAL A 4 34.67 -5.43 -18.47
C VAL A 4 34.91 -3.94 -18.24
N PHE A 5 34.43 -3.11 -19.17
CA PHE A 5 34.58 -1.65 -19.12
C PHE A 5 33.65 -1.02 -18.06
N PRO A 6 33.96 0.21 -17.56
CA PRO A 6 33.23 0.96 -16.52
C PRO A 6 31.74 1.27 -16.80
N SER A 7 31.21 0.96 -17.99
CA SER A 7 29.79 1.10 -18.31
C SER A 7 28.90 0.17 -17.51
N ASP A 8 29.38 -1.03 -17.15
CA ASP A 8 28.60 -1.96 -16.32
C ASP A 8 28.44 -1.42 -14.90
N LEU A 9 29.46 -0.74 -14.36
CA LEU A 9 29.41 -0.09 -13.05
C LEU A 9 28.43 1.09 -13.02
N LEU A 10 28.42 1.90 -14.08
CA LEU A 10 27.44 2.99 -14.21
C LEU A 10 26.02 2.43 -14.38
N THR A 11 25.84 1.36 -15.14
CA THR A 11 24.53 0.74 -15.38
C THR A 11 23.97 0.09 -14.10
N THR A 12 24.80 -0.57 -13.29
CA THR A 12 24.36 -1.11 -11.98
C THR A 12 24.03 0.00 -10.99
N THR A 13 24.82 1.08 -10.97
CA THR A 13 24.60 2.20 -10.04
C THR A 13 23.31 2.97 -10.38
N GLU A 14 23.02 3.17 -11.67
CA GLU A 14 21.76 3.78 -12.14
C GLU A 14 20.55 2.89 -11.84
N LEU A 15 20.68 1.57 -11.97
CA LEU A 15 19.64 0.61 -11.58
C LEU A 15 19.37 0.63 -10.07
N ASP A 16 20.41 0.66 -9.26
CA ASP A 16 20.29 0.70 -7.79
C ASP A 16 19.62 2.01 -7.34
N LEU A 17 19.90 3.13 -8.01
CA LEU A 17 19.29 4.42 -7.71
C LEU A 17 17.81 4.49 -8.12
N ASP A 18 17.42 3.95 -9.28
CA ASP A 18 16.01 3.84 -9.68
C ASP A 18 15.22 2.98 -8.69
N VAL A 19 15.78 1.84 -8.30
CA VAL A 19 15.17 0.94 -7.32
C VAL A 19 15.01 1.64 -5.96
N LEU A 20 16.05 2.32 -5.48
CA LEU A 20 16.01 3.08 -4.24
C LEU A 20 14.94 4.18 -4.28
N TRP A 21 14.86 4.93 -5.38
CA TRP A 21 13.87 5.97 -5.57
C TRP A 21 12.44 5.42 -5.55
N ARG A 22 12.21 4.28 -6.20
CA ARG A 22 10.89 3.63 -6.27
C ARG A 22 10.47 3.07 -4.91
N MET A 23 11.41 2.49 -4.16
CA MET A 23 11.14 2.09 -2.77
C MET A 23 10.81 3.30 -1.90
N GLY A 24 11.55 4.40 -2.04
CA GLY A 24 11.26 5.66 -1.35
C GLY A 24 9.86 6.18 -1.65
N LEU A 25 9.47 6.20 -2.93
CA LEU A 25 8.12 6.61 -3.35
C LEU A 25 7.04 5.69 -2.78
N SER A 26 7.27 4.37 -2.75
CA SER A 26 6.36 3.41 -2.13
C SER A 26 6.16 3.67 -0.64
N VAL A 27 7.23 4.00 0.08
CA VAL A 27 7.15 4.38 1.50
C VAL A 27 6.35 5.67 1.68
N VAL A 28 6.61 6.71 0.87
CA VAL A 28 5.86 7.97 0.93
C VAL A 28 4.38 7.74 0.68
N CYS A 29 4.03 6.94 -0.33
CA CYS A 29 2.66 6.51 -0.61
C CYS A 29 2.01 5.83 0.61
N GLY A 30 2.70 4.86 1.22
CA GLY A 30 2.19 4.15 2.41
C GLY A 30 2.03 5.05 3.63
N VAL A 31 2.95 6.00 3.85
CA VAL A 31 2.85 7.01 4.91
C VAL A 31 1.65 7.90 4.66
N ALA A 32 1.46 8.40 3.44
CA ALA A 32 0.36 9.29 3.08
C ALA A 32 -1.01 8.64 3.32
N VAL A 33 -1.19 7.39 2.87
CA VAL A 33 -2.43 6.63 3.11
C VAL A 33 -2.62 6.34 4.61
N GLY A 34 -1.56 5.91 5.30
CA GLY A 34 -1.60 5.59 6.73
C GLY A 34 -1.89 6.80 7.62
N PHE A 35 -1.37 7.97 7.26
CA PHE A 35 -1.56 9.23 7.99
C PHE A 35 -3.00 9.72 7.92
N ASN A 36 -3.63 9.66 6.74
CA ASN A 36 -5.05 10.03 6.58
C ASN A 36 -5.97 9.14 7.44
N ARG A 37 -5.61 7.86 7.62
CA ARG A 37 -6.36 6.94 8.49
C ARG A 37 -6.13 7.22 9.97
N SER A 38 -4.94 7.64 10.39
CA SER A 38 -4.59 7.87 11.80
C SER A 38 -5.41 8.97 12.47
N HIS A 39 -5.93 9.93 11.69
CA HIS A 39 -6.78 11.01 12.20
C HIS A 39 -8.26 10.62 12.37
N SER A 40 -8.67 9.42 11.94
CA SER A 40 -10.06 8.96 12.01
C SER A 40 -10.33 8.18 13.32
N GLY A 41 -10.32 8.91 14.43
CA GLY A 41 -11.19 8.73 15.59
C GLY A 41 -11.08 7.48 16.50
N ARG A 42 -10.38 6.40 16.16
CA ARG A 42 -10.17 5.26 17.10
C ARG A 42 -8.73 4.78 17.10
N HIS A 43 -8.00 5.23 18.12
CA HIS A 43 -6.65 4.85 18.51
C HIS A 43 -6.34 3.37 18.20
N HIS A 44 -5.60 3.16 17.12
CA HIS A 44 -4.71 2.01 16.94
C HIS A 44 -3.39 2.59 16.43
N PRO A 45 -2.48 2.98 17.34
CA PRO A 45 -1.26 3.74 17.01
C PRO A 45 -0.27 2.99 16.08
N HIS A 46 -0.59 1.76 15.67
CA HIS A 46 0.25 0.90 14.84
C HIS A 46 -0.16 0.87 13.35
N ARG A 47 -1.30 1.47 12.97
CA ARG A 47 -1.87 1.32 11.61
C ARG A 47 -1.02 1.97 10.49
N MET A 48 -0.26 3.03 10.77
CA MET A 48 0.61 3.65 9.76
C MET A 48 1.72 2.70 9.28
N ARG A 49 2.31 1.93 10.22
CA ARG A 49 3.39 0.97 9.91
C ARG A 49 2.92 -0.13 8.97
N VAL A 50 1.68 -0.59 9.14
CA VAL A 50 1.08 -1.63 8.29
C VAL A 50 0.98 -1.16 6.84
N HIS A 51 0.51 0.06 6.60
CA HIS A 51 0.38 0.60 5.24
C HIS A 51 1.75 0.75 4.56
N VAL A 52 2.73 1.31 5.28
CA VAL A 52 4.11 1.43 4.76
C VAL A 52 4.70 0.07 4.42
N LEU A 53 4.62 -0.91 5.33
CA LEU A 53 5.17 -2.24 5.11
C LEU A 53 4.46 -2.97 3.96
N VAL A 54 3.14 -2.93 3.89
CA VAL A 54 2.37 -3.59 2.82
C VAL A 54 2.71 -3.01 1.45
N GLY A 55 2.77 -1.68 1.32
CA GLY A 55 3.14 -1.02 0.07
C GLY A 55 4.59 -1.33 -0.34
N LEU A 56 5.53 -1.23 0.59
CA LEU A 56 6.94 -1.52 0.34
C LEU A 56 7.16 -3.00 -0.01
N SER A 57 6.52 -3.93 0.69
CA SER A 57 6.58 -5.37 0.40
C SER A 57 6.02 -5.70 -0.98
N ALA A 58 4.88 -5.10 -1.37
CA ALA A 58 4.33 -5.28 -2.71
C ALA A 58 5.28 -4.75 -3.80
N CYS A 59 5.93 -3.62 -3.55
CA CYS A 59 6.94 -3.05 -4.44
C CYS A 59 8.15 -3.99 -4.58
N LEU A 60 8.70 -4.43 -3.45
CA LEU A 60 9.83 -5.35 -3.36
C LEU A 60 9.58 -6.66 -4.11
N LEU A 61 8.42 -7.30 -3.90
CA LEU A 61 8.10 -8.59 -4.52
C LEU A 61 8.02 -8.49 -6.05
N VAL A 62 7.47 -7.39 -6.58
CA VAL A 62 7.37 -7.17 -8.02
C VAL A 62 8.73 -6.81 -8.63
N LEU A 63 9.57 -6.04 -7.93
CA LEU A 63 10.94 -5.76 -8.37
C LEU A 63 11.81 -7.03 -8.36
N ALA A 64 11.70 -7.85 -7.31
CA ALA A 64 12.41 -9.11 -7.16
C ALA A 64 12.03 -10.14 -8.23
N ALA A 65 10.82 -10.05 -8.80
CA ALA A 65 10.38 -10.89 -9.90
C ALA A 65 11.11 -10.61 -11.23
N GLY A 66 11.94 -9.57 -11.30
CA GLY A 66 12.74 -9.22 -12.47
C GLY A 66 11.96 -8.47 -13.55
N ALA A 67 12.51 -8.39 -14.76
CA ALA A 67 11.94 -7.61 -15.87
C ALA A 67 10.92 -8.39 -16.73
N GLU A 68 10.92 -9.72 -16.62
CA GLU A 68 10.08 -10.60 -17.42
C GLU A 68 8.59 -10.44 -17.05
N VAL A 69 7.75 -10.28 -18.08
CA VAL A 69 6.31 -9.98 -17.93
C VAL A 69 5.58 -11.09 -17.19
N ASP A 70 5.86 -12.35 -17.51
CA ASP A 70 5.22 -13.51 -16.86
C ASP A 70 5.59 -13.63 -15.39
N SER A 71 6.87 -13.43 -15.07
CA SER A 71 7.38 -13.47 -13.71
C SER A 71 6.78 -12.35 -12.86
N ARG A 72 6.68 -11.12 -13.40
CA ARG A 72 5.97 -10.01 -12.75
C ARG A 72 4.49 -10.30 -12.56
N SER A 73 3.81 -10.85 -13.57
CA SER A 73 2.37 -11.15 -13.49
C SER A 73 2.07 -12.15 -12.38
N ARG A 74 2.90 -13.20 -12.24
CA ARG A 74 2.81 -14.16 -11.13
C ARG A 74 3.04 -13.51 -9.77
N ALA A 75 4.03 -12.63 -9.65
CA ALA A 75 4.27 -11.89 -8.42
C ALA A 75 3.07 -11.00 -8.04
N ILE A 76 2.49 -10.28 -9.01
CA ILE A 76 1.30 -9.43 -8.78
C ILE A 76 0.10 -10.27 -8.32
N GLN A 77 -0.14 -11.42 -8.94
CA GLN A 77 -1.19 -12.36 -8.51
C GLN A 77 -0.96 -12.85 -7.07
N GLY A 78 0.28 -13.17 -6.72
CA GLY A 78 0.67 -13.55 -5.36
C GLY A 78 0.42 -12.43 -4.35
N VAL A 79 0.81 -11.20 -4.67
CA VAL A 79 0.54 -10.00 -3.84
C VAL A 79 -0.96 -9.81 -3.65
N ALA A 80 -1.75 -9.84 -4.73
CA ALA A 80 -3.20 -9.67 -4.66
C ALA A 80 -3.86 -10.72 -3.74
N THR A 81 -3.40 -11.97 -3.83
CA THR A 81 -3.89 -13.07 -2.98
C THR A 81 -3.54 -12.82 -1.51
N GLY A 82 -2.27 -12.53 -1.20
CA GLY A 82 -1.81 -12.30 0.18
C GLY A 82 -2.49 -11.10 0.84
N VAL A 83 -2.69 -10.01 0.09
CA VAL A 83 -3.37 -8.80 0.59
C VAL A 83 -4.87 -9.05 0.79
N GLY A 84 -5.49 -9.92 -0.03
CA GLY A 84 -6.85 -10.41 0.21
C GLY A 84 -6.99 -11.09 1.58
N PHE A 85 -6.03 -11.93 1.96
CA PHE A 85 -6.00 -12.55 3.30
C PHE A 85 -5.83 -11.53 4.42
N LEU A 86 -4.96 -10.53 4.26
CA LEU A 86 -4.80 -9.44 5.25
C LEU A 86 -6.10 -8.64 5.42
N GLY A 87 -6.78 -8.33 4.32
CA GLY A 87 -8.06 -7.63 4.32
C GLY A 87 -9.16 -8.43 5.02
N ALA A 88 -9.27 -9.73 4.72
CA ALA A 88 -10.19 -10.62 5.42
C ALA A 88 -9.87 -10.70 6.92
N GLY A 89 -8.59 -10.80 7.28
CA GLY A 89 -8.13 -10.80 8.67
C GLY A 89 -8.56 -9.54 9.43
N GLU A 90 -8.41 -8.35 8.84
CA GLU A 90 -8.83 -7.08 9.44
C GLU A 90 -10.35 -6.96 9.62
N ILE A 91 -11.15 -7.59 8.76
CA ILE A 91 -12.62 -7.59 8.86
C ILE A 91 -13.09 -8.58 9.93
N LEU A 92 -12.46 -9.75 9.98
CA LEU A 92 -12.82 -10.84 10.89
C LEU A 92 -12.22 -10.70 12.30
N GLN A 93 -11.28 -9.76 12.51
CA GLN A 93 -10.70 -9.49 13.81
C GLN A 93 -11.75 -8.88 14.75
N GLU A 94 -12.50 -9.75 15.45
CA GLU A 94 -13.48 -9.36 16.46
C GLU A 94 -12.76 -8.74 17.67
N PRO A 95 -13.23 -7.60 18.23
CA PRO A 95 -12.75 -7.15 19.51
C PRO A 95 -13.13 -8.19 20.57
N SER A 96 -12.17 -8.59 21.40
CA SER A 96 -12.29 -9.64 22.44
C SER A 96 -13.41 -9.40 23.48
N SER A 97 -14.18 -8.33 23.36
CA SER A 97 -15.30 -7.93 24.22
C SER A 97 -16.68 -8.27 23.62
N ARG A 98 -16.78 -9.30 22.79
CA ARG A 98 -18.08 -9.76 22.27
C ARG A 98 -18.94 -10.29 23.43
N LYS A 99 -20.06 -9.62 23.71
CA LYS A 99 -21.13 -10.19 24.55
C LYS A 99 -21.78 -11.34 23.77
N ARG A 100 -21.85 -12.51 24.40
CA ARG A 100 -22.51 -13.70 23.85
C ARG A 100 -23.98 -13.35 23.54
N GLY A 101 -24.37 -13.43 22.27
CA GLY A 101 -25.76 -13.21 21.81
C GLY A 101 -25.97 -12.02 20.87
N GLU A 102 -24.99 -11.14 20.67
CA GLU A 102 -25.14 -10.04 19.69
C GLU A 102 -24.78 -10.48 18.25
N PRO A 103 -25.51 -9.98 17.23
CA PRO A 103 -25.22 -10.24 15.83
C PRO A 103 -23.82 -9.75 15.47
N ALA A 104 -23.11 -10.49 14.61
CA ALA A 104 -21.78 -10.12 14.16
C ALA A 104 -21.82 -8.78 13.40
N GLN A 105 -21.28 -7.72 14.01
CA GLN A 105 -21.20 -6.42 13.36
C GLN A 105 -19.91 -6.35 12.53
N VAL A 106 -20.04 -6.18 11.21
CA VAL A 106 -18.90 -6.01 10.31
C VAL A 106 -18.18 -4.70 10.64
N ARG A 107 -16.93 -4.79 11.10
CA ARG A 107 -16.04 -3.66 11.37
C ARG A 107 -14.80 -3.80 10.48
N GLY A 108 -14.08 -2.69 10.25
CA GLY A 108 -12.79 -2.76 9.56
C GLY A 108 -12.84 -2.74 8.02
N LEU A 109 -14.00 -2.69 7.37
CA LEU A 109 -14.12 -2.67 5.90
C LEU A 109 -13.27 -1.56 5.23
N THR A 110 -13.31 -0.34 5.76
CA THR A 110 -12.48 0.77 5.27
C THR A 110 -10.97 0.56 5.56
N SER A 111 -10.62 -0.18 6.62
CA SER A 111 -9.23 -0.56 6.91
C SER A 111 -8.72 -1.57 5.88
N ALA A 112 -9.49 -2.62 5.61
CA ALA A 112 -9.16 -3.61 4.60
C ALA A 112 -9.01 -2.97 3.20
N ALA A 113 -9.92 -2.07 2.83
CA ALA A 113 -9.84 -1.35 1.55
C ALA A 113 -8.57 -0.47 1.43
N SER A 114 -8.15 0.19 2.52
CA SER A 114 -6.94 1.03 2.51
C SER A 114 -5.65 0.21 2.46
N ILE A 115 -5.60 -0.96 3.11
CA ILE A 115 -4.50 -1.92 2.99
C ILE A 115 -4.39 -2.44 1.55
N TRP A 116 -5.52 -2.85 0.96
CA TRP A 116 -5.58 -3.30 -0.43
C TRP A 116 -5.03 -2.25 -1.40
N PHE A 117 -5.53 -1.03 -1.25
CA PHE A 117 -5.13 0.09 -2.09
C PHE A 117 -3.63 0.41 -1.95
N THR A 118 -3.08 0.31 -0.74
CA THR A 118 -1.64 0.58 -0.51
C THR A 118 -0.74 -0.47 -1.16
N ALA A 119 -1.16 -1.74 -1.16
CA ALA A 119 -0.44 -2.77 -1.92
C ALA A 119 -0.47 -2.51 -3.42
N ALA A 120 -1.63 -2.11 -3.95
CA ALA A 120 -1.77 -1.76 -5.37
C ALA A 120 -0.83 -0.61 -5.76
N LEU A 121 -0.70 0.43 -4.91
CA LEU A 121 0.28 1.50 -5.12
C LEU A 121 1.72 0.97 -5.16
N GLY A 122 2.09 0.05 -4.25
CA GLY A 122 3.41 -0.60 -4.28
C GLY A 122 3.68 -1.35 -5.59
N VAL A 123 2.70 -2.11 -6.07
CA VAL A 123 2.76 -2.80 -7.37
C VAL A 123 2.89 -1.79 -8.53
N THR A 124 2.11 -0.72 -8.52
CA THR A 124 2.17 0.33 -9.55
C THR A 124 3.54 0.99 -9.57
N VAL A 125 4.11 1.33 -8.41
CA VAL A 125 5.47 1.90 -8.32
C VAL A 125 6.53 0.93 -8.86
N ALA A 126 6.36 -0.38 -8.65
CA ALA A 126 7.26 -1.42 -9.15
C ALA A 126 7.07 -1.80 -10.63
N THR A 127 5.96 -1.43 -11.28
CA THR A 127 5.69 -1.77 -12.69
C THR A 127 5.72 -0.58 -13.63
N SER A 128 5.40 0.62 -13.13
CA SER A 128 5.10 1.77 -13.98
C SER A 128 6.25 2.77 -14.10
N ARG A 129 6.18 3.58 -15.17
CA ARG A 129 6.96 4.82 -15.25
C ARG A 129 6.55 5.74 -14.09
N PRO A 130 7.47 6.50 -13.48
CA PRO A 130 7.23 7.27 -12.25
C PRO A 130 6.02 8.23 -12.33
N SER A 131 5.62 8.64 -13.54
CA SER A 131 4.41 9.44 -13.79
C SER A 131 3.10 8.77 -13.40
N VAL A 132 2.95 7.45 -13.58
CA VAL A 132 1.70 6.73 -13.26
C VAL A 132 1.54 6.57 -11.75
N ALA A 133 2.65 6.35 -11.03
CA ALA A 133 2.66 6.32 -9.57
C ALA A 133 2.22 7.66 -8.96
N ALA A 134 2.67 8.78 -9.53
CA ALA A 134 2.26 10.12 -9.07
C ALA A 134 0.76 10.36 -9.23
N ILE A 135 0.19 9.99 -10.39
CA ILE A 135 -1.26 10.13 -10.65
C ILE A 135 -2.07 9.26 -9.68
N ALA A 136 -1.66 8.00 -9.46
CA ALA A 136 -2.33 7.09 -8.55
C ALA A 136 -2.31 7.61 -7.09
N LEU A 137 -1.20 8.20 -6.66
CA LEU A 137 -1.08 8.81 -5.33
C LEU A 137 -1.99 10.04 -5.17
N ILE A 138 -2.07 10.91 -6.19
CA ILE A 138 -2.96 12.08 -6.16
C ILE A 138 -4.42 11.63 -6.04
N LEU A 139 -4.85 10.66 -6.85
CA LEU A 139 -6.20 10.11 -6.80
C LEU A 139 -6.50 9.48 -5.43
N ALA A 140 -5.54 8.75 -4.85
CA ALA A 140 -5.64 8.19 -3.50
C ALA A 140 -5.97 9.26 -2.46
N LEU A 141 -5.18 10.34 -2.47
CA LEU A 141 -5.27 11.43 -1.51
C LEU A 141 -6.60 12.17 -1.65
N VAL A 142 -7.08 12.40 -2.87
CA VAL A 142 -8.39 13.02 -3.12
C VAL A 142 -9.51 12.18 -2.48
N VAL A 143 -9.56 10.87 -2.75
CA VAL A 143 -10.60 9.99 -2.18
C VAL A 143 -10.53 9.95 -0.65
N LEU A 144 -9.32 9.84 -0.12
CA LEU A 144 -9.07 9.74 1.32
C LEU A 144 -9.40 11.03 2.09
N THR A 145 -9.13 12.19 1.51
CA THR A 145 -9.44 13.50 2.13
C THR A 145 -10.91 13.87 2.00
N PHE A 146 -11.55 13.56 0.88
CA PHE A 146 -12.97 13.86 0.65
C PHE A 146 -13.88 13.06 1.60
N ALA A 147 -13.57 11.78 1.84
CA ALA A 147 -14.30 10.95 2.79
C ALA A 147 -14.16 11.44 4.25
N GLY A 148 -13.04 12.08 4.59
CA GLY A 148 -12.78 12.64 5.93
C GLY A 148 -13.56 13.93 6.23
N ARG A 149 -13.86 14.75 5.22
CA ARG A 149 -14.69 15.97 5.37
C ARG A 149 -16.15 15.63 5.60
N ASN A 150 -16.72 14.72 4.82
CA ASN A 150 -18.16 14.41 4.86
C ASN A 150 -18.64 13.85 6.21
N GLY A 151 -17.75 13.23 6.99
CA GLY A 151 -18.05 12.73 8.34
C GLY A 151 -17.99 13.80 9.44
N ARG A 152 -17.28 14.92 9.24
CA ARG A 152 -17.23 16.03 10.20
C ARG A 152 -18.45 16.94 10.09
N ASP A 153 -18.97 17.13 8.88
CA ASP A 153 -20.13 17.99 8.64
C ASP A 153 -21.45 17.41 9.21
N GLN A 154 -21.57 16.08 9.32
CA GLN A 154 -22.73 15.42 9.94
C GLN A 154 -22.72 15.44 11.48
N ASN A 155 -21.56 15.63 12.11
CA ASN A 155 -21.45 15.72 13.58
C ASN A 155 -21.63 17.15 14.11
N ASN A 156 -21.61 18.15 13.23
CA ASN A 156 -21.81 19.57 13.58
C ASN A 156 -23.25 20.06 13.34
N THR A 157 -24.15 19.15 12.93
CA THR A 157 -25.56 19.44 12.62
C THR A 157 -26.53 18.63 13.48
N ARG A 158 -26.03 18.00 14.56
CA ARG A 158 -26.82 17.35 15.62
C ARG A 158 -26.44 17.95 16.97
#